data_AF-A0AAU1U9W9-F1
#
_entry.id   AF-A0AAU1U9W9-F1
#
_cell.length_a   1.000
_cell.length_b   1.000
_cell.length_c   1.000
_cell.angle_alpha   90.00
_cell.angle_beta   90.00
_cell.angle_gamma   90.00
#
_symmetry.space_group_name_H-M   'P 1'
#
loop_
_entity.id
_entity.type
_entity.pdbx_description
1 polymer ?
#
loop_
_entity_poly.entity_id
_entity_poly.type
_entity_poly.pdbx_seq_one_letter_code
_entity_poly.pdbx_strand_id
1 'polypeptide(L)'
;MLPVSRCRTGIVSAGAVLLLAATAACGHQDKPGASGADQVRAEDAGAAAAPASTSPSPSASKKSKQPKKASPSGSPSASASKSASATSSAGSPAKSGATGSKAPAPGSAPDFPVPVEVGNATQVITVKSSGSYATVTAWAKGSAGWKSVLSTSAGRVGSNGVVPGSTRRQSTYTTPSGTYTLTEGFGVEAGGTNMPYTRVNSTHWWVEDSESKFYNSMHSAAGADFPLTESGDRGSEHLVNYPTQYAKALVINFNRWPAVPGRGAGIFLHVNGSGATAGCVSVPRATMDRIMSWVQPGAHPRIAIG
;
A
#
# COMPACT_ATOMS: atom_id res chain seq x y z
N MET A 1 -16.35 24.13 58.98
CA MET A 1 -17.07 23.35 60.01
C MET A 1 -17.72 22.15 59.34
N LEU A 2 -17.18 20.95 59.58
CA LEU A 2 -17.87 19.65 59.44
C LEU A 2 -18.88 19.49 60.59
N PRO A 3 -19.73 18.43 60.67
CA PRO A 3 -20.35 17.54 59.66
C PRO A 3 -21.91 17.57 59.84
N VAL A 4 -22.77 16.76 59.20
CA VAL A 4 -23.15 15.37 59.55
C VAL A 4 -24.05 14.80 58.44
N SER A 5 -23.69 13.59 58.00
CA SER A 5 -24.48 12.69 57.17
C SER A 5 -25.18 11.67 58.08
N ARG A 6 -26.43 11.26 57.80
CA ARG A 6 -26.99 9.97 58.25
C ARG A 6 -27.85 9.29 57.20
N CYS A 7 -27.48 8.04 56.99
CA CYS A 7 -28.04 6.98 56.16
C CYS A 7 -29.40 6.47 56.66
N ARG A 8 -30.25 5.94 55.77
CA ARG A 8 -31.19 4.86 56.10
C ARG A 8 -31.46 3.97 54.88
N THR A 9 -30.94 2.75 54.98
CA THR A 9 -31.17 1.58 54.14
C THR A 9 -32.55 0.98 54.44
N GLY A 10 -33.29 0.56 53.42
CA GLY A 10 -34.48 -0.28 53.54
C GLY A 10 -34.34 -1.51 52.63
N ILE A 11 -34.33 -2.69 53.26
CA ILE A 11 -34.33 -4.02 52.63
C ILE A 11 -35.78 -4.52 52.62
N VAL A 12 -36.28 -5.07 51.50
CA VAL A 12 -37.31 -6.13 51.51
C VAL A 12 -37.06 -7.11 50.35
N SER A 13 -37.17 -8.39 50.69
CA SER A 13 -36.79 -9.61 49.98
C SER A 13 -37.68 -10.06 48.80
N ALA A 14 -37.10 -11.01 48.06
CA ALA A 14 -37.61 -11.81 46.95
C ALA A 14 -38.82 -12.72 47.26
N GLY A 15 -39.51 -13.13 46.19
CA GLY A 15 -40.44 -14.27 46.17
C GLY A 15 -40.79 -14.68 44.73
N ALA A 16 -40.26 -15.83 44.30
CA ALA A 16 -40.60 -16.52 43.06
C ALA A 16 -41.67 -17.59 43.32
N VAL A 17 -42.54 -17.85 42.35
CA VAL A 17 -43.39 -19.07 42.32
C VAL A 17 -43.26 -19.74 40.95
N LEU A 18 -42.96 -21.02 41.05
CA LEU A 18 -42.69 -22.05 40.06
C LEU A 18 -44.00 -22.80 39.75
N LEU A 19 -44.22 -23.20 38.50
CA LEU A 19 -45.23 -24.19 38.11
C LEU A 19 -44.52 -25.42 37.53
N LEU A 20 -44.78 -26.57 38.15
CA LEU A 20 -44.27 -27.92 37.82
C LEU A 20 -45.36 -28.74 37.10
N ALA A 21 -44.94 -29.55 36.12
CA ALA A 21 -45.40 -30.93 35.85
C ALA A 21 -44.41 -31.51 34.79
N ALA A 22 -43.50 -32.44 35.12
CA ALA A 22 -43.64 -33.90 35.27
C ALA A 22 -44.21 -34.56 33.99
N THR A 23 -43.59 -35.56 33.33
CA THR A 23 -43.06 -36.84 33.86
C THR A 23 -42.12 -37.61 32.90
N ALA A 24 -41.22 -38.42 33.50
CA ALA A 24 -40.66 -39.75 33.09
C ALA A 24 -39.75 -39.88 31.84
N ALA A 25 -38.44 -40.18 31.93
CA ALA A 25 -37.73 -41.44 32.30
C ALA A 25 -37.87 -42.54 31.22
N CYS A 26 -36.90 -43.28 30.66
CA CYS A 26 -35.50 -43.70 30.93
C CYS A 26 -34.77 -43.78 29.55
N GLY A 27 -33.47 -43.55 29.33
CA GLY A 27 -32.28 -44.26 29.82
C GLY A 27 -31.74 -45.27 28.79
N HIS A 28 -30.61 -45.02 28.12
CA HIS A 28 -29.47 -45.96 27.86
C HIS A 28 -28.39 -45.34 26.96
N GLN A 29 -27.12 -45.55 27.30
CA GLN A 29 -25.95 -45.34 26.43
C GLN A 29 -25.67 -46.61 25.62
N ASP A 30 -25.04 -46.49 24.44
CA ASP A 30 -23.85 -47.27 24.05
C ASP A 30 -23.26 -46.78 22.71
N LYS A 31 -21.92 -46.83 22.59
CA LYS A 31 -21.13 -46.57 21.36
C LYS A 31 -20.86 -47.90 20.58
N PRO A 32 -19.94 -47.98 19.60
CA PRO A 32 -20.11 -47.74 18.17
C PRO A 32 -19.83 -49.01 17.32
N GLY A 33 -20.18 -49.03 16.03
CA GLY A 33 -19.80 -50.14 15.14
C GLY A 33 -20.18 -49.92 13.68
N ALA A 34 -19.25 -50.26 12.79
CA ALA A 34 -19.24 -50.00 11.35
C ALA A 34 -20.07 -50.99 10.50
N SER A 35 -20.15 -50.69 9.19
CA SER A 35 -20.18 -51.62 8.02
C SER A 35 -21.44 -51.64 7.14
N GLY A 36 -21.20 -51.60 5.81
CA GLY A 36 -22.08 -52.11 4.73
C GLY A 36 -22.93 -51.03 4.06
N ALA A 37 -22.57 -50.47 2.89
CA ALA A 37 -22.63 -51.06 1.54
C ALA A 37 -24.03 -51.58 1.15
N ASP A 38 -24.73 -50.86 0.27
CA ASP A 38 -25.18 -51.46 -1.00
C ASP A 38 -25.57 -50.41 -2.05
N GLN A 39 -25.23 -50.72 -3.30
CA GLN A 39 -25.59 -49.98 -4.51
C GLN A 39 -26.67 -50.74 -5.28
N VAL A 40 -27.66 -50.03 -5.85
CA VAL A 40 -28.35 -50.45 -7.10
C VAL A 40 -28.92 -49.17 -7.76
N ARG A 41 -28.31 -48.63 -8.84
CA ARG A 41 -28.60 -48.77 -10.30
C ARG A 41 -30.02 -48.29 -10.70
N ALA A 42 -30.19 -47.13 -11.40
CA ALA A 42 -30.19 -46.91 -12.88
C ALA A 42 -31.28 -47.74 -13.60
N GLU A 43 -32.10 -47.29 -14.56
CA GLU A 43 -32.24 -46.16 -15.50
C GLU A 43 -33.68 -46.23 -16.07
N ASP A 44 -34.26 -45.14 -16.60
CA ASP A 44 -34.98 -45.20 -17.90
C ASP A 44 -35.09 -43.82 -18.56
N ALA A 45 -35.03 -43.83 -19.88
CA ALA A 45 -34.82 -42.72 -20.81
C ALA A 45 -36.12 -42.20 -21.46
N GLY A 46 -36.04 -41.06 -22.15
CA GLY A 46 -37.08 -40.65 -23.10
C GLY A 46 -37.01 -39.20 -23.58
N ALA A 47 -36.40 -39.00 -24.75
CA ALA A 47 -36.26 -37.72 -25.45
C ALA A 47 -37.55 -37.27 -26.18
N ALA A 48 -37.74 -35.96 -26.39
CA ALA A 48 -38.21 -35.36 -27.65
C ALA A 48 -38.25 -33.81 -27.64
N ALA A 49 -37.56 -33.24 -28.64
CA ALA A 49 -37.92 -32.13 -29.54
C ALA A 49 -38.46 -30.76 -29.03
N ALA A 50 -37.81 -29.70 -29.55
CA ALA A 50 -38.23 -28.29 -29.57
C ALA A 50 -39.42 -28.02 -30.52
N PRO A 51 -39.98 -26.79 -30.46
CA PRO A 51 -39.80 -25.90 -31.61
C PRO A 51 -39.48 -24.44 -31.27
N ALA A 52 -38.98 -23.74 -32.29
CA ALA A 52 -38.60 -22.33 -32.33
C ALA A 52 -39.79 -21.38 -32.63
N SER A 53 -39.68 -20.12 -32.21
CA SER A 53 -40.32 -18.89 -32.76
C SER A 53 -39.71 -17.66 -32.06
N THR A 54 -38.77 -16.89 -32.65
CA THR A 54 -38.87 -15.73 -33.57
C THR A 54 -39.47 -14.41 -33.01
N SER A 55 -38.55 -13.47 -32.67
CA SER A 55 -38.48 -12.01 -32.97
C SER A 55 -39.57 -11.01 -32.49
N PRO A 56 -39.32 -9.67 -32.43
CA PRO A 56 -38.14 -8.88 -32.86
C PRO A 56 -37.56 -7.84 -31.85
N SER A 57 -36.34 -7.37 -32.16
CA SER A 57 -35.73 -6.11 -31.70
C SER A 57 -36.53 -4.85 -32.10
N PRO A 58 -36.22 -3.70 -31.47
CA PRO A 58 -35.70 -2.60 -32.27
C PRO A 58 -34.39 -1.99 -31.75
N SER A 59 -33.57 -1.58 -32.72
CA SER A 59 -32.34 -0.80 -32.61
C SER A 59 -32.49 0.54 -31.88
N ALA A 60 -31.48 0.92 -31.11
CA ALA A 60 -30.94 2.29 -31.11
C ALA A 60 -29.51 2.33 -30.56
N SER A 61 -28.55 2.43 -31.48
CA SER A 61 -27.13 2.67 -31.24
C SER A 61 -26.87 4.06 -30.66
N LYS A 62 -26.05 4.18 -29.60
CA LYS A 62 -25.32 5.41 -29.30
C LYS A 62 -23.83 5.13 -29.16
N LYS A 63 -23.10 5.41 -30.26
CA LYS A 63 -21.65 5.60 -30.33
C LYS A 63 -21.26 6.86 -29.56
N SER A 64 -20.44 6.75 -28.53
CA SER A 64 -19.72 7.91 -27.97
C SER A 64 -18.45 8.16 -28.78
N LYS A 65 -18.44 9.28 -29.49
CA LYS A 65 -17.32 9.79 -30.30
C LYS A 65 -16.20 10.32 -29.40
N GLN A 66 -14.98 9.96 -29.78
CA GLN A 66 -13.71 10.62 -29.47
C GLN A 66 -13.73 12.10 -29.91
N PRO A 67 -13.01 13.01 -29.23
CA PRO A 67 -12.51 14.21 -29.89
C PRO A 67 -10.98 14.24 -29.93
N LYS A 68 -10.44 14.42 -31.15
CA LYS A 68 -9.08 14.90 -31.39
C LYS A 68 -9.11 16.41 -31.64
N LYS A 69 -8.16 17.10 -31.01
CA LYS A 69 -7.46 18.37 -31.36
C LYS A 69 -8.25 19.61 -31.81
N ALA A 70 -7.91 20.73 -31.17
CA ALA A 70 -7.61 22.00 -31.84
C ALA A 70 -6.49 22.74 -31.08
N SER A 71 -5.45 23.15 -31.81
CA SER A 71 -4.46 24.16 -31.42
C SER A 71 -5.07 25.58 -31.54
N PRO A 72 -4.37 26.61 -31.03
CA PRO A 72 -4.19 27.78 -31.89
C PRO A 72 -2.72 28.18 -32.10
N SER A 73 -2.57 28.85 -33.24
CA SER A 73 -1.38 29.34 -33.92
C SER A 73 -0.73 30.54 -33.24
N GLY A 74 0.56 30.77 -33.50
CA GLY A 74 1.24 32.03 -33.20
C GLY A 74 2.77 31.97 -33.25
N SER A 75 3.33 31.85 -34.45
CA SER A 75 4.71 32.32 -34.72
C SER A 75 4.65 33.29 -35.89
N PRO A 76 5.59 34.25 -35.93
CA PRO A 76 6.28 34.41 -37.19
C PRO A 76 7.80 34.50 -37.07
N SER A 77 8.39 34.05 -38.17
CA SER A 77 9.57 34.58 -38.85
C SER A 77 10.93 33.96 -38.58
N ALA A 78 11.42 33.39 -39.67
CA ALA A 78 12.74 32.86 -39.91
C ALA A 78 13.79 33.96 -40.05
N SER A 79 15.05 33.58 -39.83
CA SER A 79 16.11 33.84 -40.80
C SER A 79 17.29 32.89 -40.58
N ALA A 80 17.71 32.28 -41.67
CA ALA A 80 18.92 31.48 -41.77
C ALA A 80 20.16 32.37 -41.86
N SER A 81 21.31 31.86 -41.45
CA SER A 81 22.58 32.07 -42.14
C SER A 81 23.62 31.01 -41.73
N LYS A 82 24.27 30.48 -42.76
CA LYS A 82 25.37 29.51 -42.73
C LYS A 82 26.65 30.15 -42.18
N SER A 83 27.52 29.37 -41.55
CA SER A 83 28.91 29.24 -42.01
C SER A 83 29.63 28.05 -41.36
N ALA A 84 30.39 27.35 -42.18
CA ALA A 84 31.32 26.29 -41.79
C ALA A 84 32.74 26.89 -41.62
N SER A 85 33.58 26.31 -40.74
CA SER A 85 34.91 25.78 -41.13
C SER A 85 35.70 25.23 -39.92
N ALA A 86 36.13 23.97 -40.06
CA ALA A 86 37.50 23.46 -39.95
C ALA A 86 38.41 23.72 -38.71
N THR A 87 38.73 22.59 -38.05
CA THR A 87 40.08 22.04 -37.77
C THR A 87 41.03 22.78 -36.80
N SER A 88 41.42 22.11 -35.69
CA SER A 88 42.76 21.50 -35.51
C SER A 88 43.04 21.08 -34.07
N SER A 89 43.73 19.94 -33.97
CA SER A 89 44.31 19.19 -32.86
C SER A 89 45.32 19.93 -31.96
N ALA A 90 45.47 19.50 -30.70
CA ALA A 90 46.69 18.89 -30.14
C ALA A 90 46.69 18.77 -28.59
N GLY A 91 47.16 17.63 -28.07
CA GLY A 91 48.20 17.60 -27.01
C GLY A 91 47.81 17.55 -25.52
N SER A 92 47.70 16.33 -24.99
CA SER A 92 48.02 15.80 -23.64
C SER A 92 49.04 16.59 -22.75
N PRO A 93 49.08 16.44 -21.40
CA PRO A 93 49.15 15.12 -20.74
C PRO A 93 48.42 14.88 -19.41
N ALA A 94 48.30 13.58 -19.15
CA ALA A 94 47.82 12.92 -17.95
C ALA A 94 48.59 13.32 -16.68
N LYS A 95 47.85 13.44 -15.57
CA LYS A 95 48.39 13.33 -14.22
C LYS A 95 47.70 12.14 -13.55
N SER A 96 48.40 11.02 -13.54
CA SER A 96 48.03 9.81 -12.83
C SER A 96 48.12 10.07 -11.33
N GLY A 97 46.99 10.36 -10.70
CA GLY A 97 46.83 10.32 -9.25
C GLY A 97 46.32 8.93 -8.88
N ALA A 98 47.23 8.06 -8.44
CA ALA A 98 46.87 6.78 -7.85
C ALA A 98 46.06 7.04 -6.57
N THR A 99 44.74 6.99 -6.65
CA THR A 99 43.88 6.90 -5.49
C THR A 99 43.89 5.45 -5.04
N GLY A 100 44.68 5.16 -4.01
CA GLY A 100 44.56 3.90 -3.28
C GLY A 100 43.12 3.76 -2.81
N SER A 101 42.37 2.84 -3.42
CA SER A 101 41.05 2.46 -2.95
C SER A 101 41.22 1.76 -1.61
N LYS A 102 41.18 2.53 -0.52
CA LYS A 102 41.06 2.01 0.83
C LYS A 102 39.78 1.18 0.87
N ALA A 103 39.92 -0.13 1.06
CA ALA A 103 38.79 -1.03 1.27
C ALA A 103 37.89 -0.43 2.36
N PRO A 104 36.55 -0.38 2.16
CA PRO A 104 35.65 0.17 3.16
C PRO A 104 35.88 -0.52 4.50
N ALA A 105 35.94 0.26 5.58
CA ALA A 105 36.03 -0.31 6.92
C ALA A 105 34.87 -1.30 7.14
N PRO A 106 35.10 -2.44 7.83
CA PRO A 106 34.03 -3.38 8.14
C PRO A 106 32.85 -2.66 8.79
N GLY A 107 31.70 -2.66 8.13
CA GLY A 107 30.47 -2.00 8.62
C GLY A 107 30.10 -0.67 7.98
N SER A 108 30.90 -0.12 7.06
CA SER A 108 30.50 1.00 6.21
C SER A 108 29.31 0.63 5.31
N ALA A 109 28.40 1.58 5.10
CA ALA A 109 27.31 1.42 4.14
C ALA A 109 27.87 1.16 2.73
N PRO A 110 27.24 0.27 1.94
CA PRO A 110 27.60 0.06 0.55
C PRO A 110 27.26 1.34 -0.23
N ASP A 111 27.81 1.46 -1.42
CA ASP A 111 27.34 2.49 -2.35
C ASP A 111 25.93 2.10 -2.83
N PHE A 112 24.93 2.61 -2.12
CA PHE A 112 23.54 2.37 -2.44
C PHE A 112 23.17 3.05 -3.77
N PRO A 113 22.22 2.50 -4.54
CA PRO A 113 21.83 3.07 -5.83
C PRO A 113 21.15 4.45 -5.75
N VAL A 114 20.86 4.93 -4.54
CA VAL A 114 20.28 6.25 -4.20
C VAL A 114 20.87 6.73 -2.87
N PRO A 115 20.85 8.03 -2.55
CA PRO A 115 21.28 8.53 -1.25
C PRO A 115 20.47 7.92 -0.09
N VAL A 116 21.15 7.42 0.94
CA VAL A 116 20.52 6.78 2.11
C VAL A 116 21.03 7.38 3.42
N GLU A 117 20.10 7.83 4.26
CA GLU A 117 20.37 8.14 5.66
C GLU A 117 20.15 6.91 6.53
N VAL A 118 21.18 6.06 6.63
CA VAL A 118 21.09 4.74 7.28
C VAL A 118 20.75 4.85 8.77
N GLY A 119 21.34 5.79 9.49
CA GLY A 119 21.17 5.89 10.95
C GLY A 119 21.48 4.56 11.66
N ASN A 120 20.57 4.11 12.52
CA ASN A 120 20.62 2.84 13.24
C ASN A 120 20.00 1.66 12.46
N ALA A 121 19.62 1.84 11.19
CA ALA A 121 18.98 0.78 10.42
C ALA A 121 19.95 -0.37 10.11
N THR A 122 19.44 -1.59 10.22
CA THR A 122 20.08 -2.81 9.68
C THR A 122 19.29 -3.40 8.52
N GLN A 123 18.15 -2.80 8.17
CA GLN A 123 17.36 -3.10 6.98
C GLN A 123 17.06 -1.82 6.20
N VAL A 124 17.40 -1.81 4.91
CA VAL A 124 17.13 -0.68 4.00
C VAL A 124 16.48 -1.20 2.73
N ILE A 125 15.46 -0.50 2.23
CA ILE A 125 14.88 -0.70 0.91
C ILE A 125 15.27 0.51 0.06
N THR A 126 15.96 0.32 -1.05
CA THR A 126 16.27 1.40 -1.99
C THR A 126 15.34 1.32 -3.20
N VAL A 127 14.83 2.46 -3.64
CA VAL A 127 13.95 2.63 -4.79
C VAL A 127 14.63 3.58 -5.75
N LYS A 128 15.21 3.03 -6.82
CA LYS A 128 15.83 3.82 -7.90
C LYS A 128 14.84 3.94 -9.05
N SER A 129 14.35 5.14 -9.30
CA SER A 129 13.33 5.41 -10.30
C SER A 129 13.90 5.70 -11.70
N SER A 130 13.08 5.45 -12.71
CA SER A 130 13.26 5.91 -14.08
C SER A 130 11.88 6.19 -14.68
N GLY A 131 11.50 7.46 -14.73
CA GLY A 131 10.11 7.86 -15.00
C GLY A 131 9.17 7.30 -13.91
N SER A 132 8.14 6.56 -14.32
CA SER A 132 7.19 5.91 -13.40
C SER A 132 7.52 4.45 -13.06
N TYR A 133 8.66 3.95 -13.55
CA TYR A 133 9.21 2.64 -13.19
C TYR A 133 10.28 2.77 -12.11
N ALA A 134 10.54 1.70 -11.36
CA ALA A 134 11.61 1.67 -10.38
C ALA A 134 12.22 0.29 -10.19
N THR A 135 13.53 0.29 -9.92
CA THR A 135 14.21 -0.86 -9.33
C THR A 135 14.15 -0.74 -7.80
N VAL A 136 13.53 -1.73 -7.16
CA VAL A 136 13.40 -1.82 -5.70
C VAL A 136 14.31 -2.93 -5.20
N THR A 137 15.22 -2.60 -4.28
CA THR A 137 16.19 -3.55 -3.71
C THR A 137 16.14 -3.50 -2.18
N ALA A 138 16.03 -4.66 -1.55
CA ALA A 138 16.11 -4.80 -0.10
C ALA A 138 17.54 -5.21 0.31
N TRP A 139 18.06 -4.55 1.34
CA TRP A 139 19.41 -4.67 1.84
C TRP A 139 19.42 -4.97 3.33
N ALA A 140 20.25 -5.93 3.75
CA ALA A 140 20.42 -6.30 5.15
C ALA A 140 21.87 -6.09 5.58
N LYS A 141 22.07 -5.51 6.77
CA LYS A 141 23.37 -5.42 7.44
C LYS A 141 23.61 -6.65 8.30
N GLY A 142 24.62 -7.44 7.94
CA GLY A 142 25.14 -8.53 8.77
C GLY A 142 26.53 -8.21 9.34
N SER A 143 27.18 -9.21 9.94
CA SER A 143 28.55 -9.10 10.46
C SER A 143 29.58 -8.77 9.38
N ALA A 144 29.39 -9.30 8.17
CA ALA A 144 30.24 -9.04 7.00
C ALA A 144 29.91 -7.71 6.28
N GLY A 145 29.01 -6.89 6.81
CA GLY A 145 28.52 -5.68 6.18
C GLY A 145 27.18 -5.87 5.47
N TRP A 146 26.88 -4.97 4.53
CA TRP A 146 25.59 -4.94 3.85
C TRP A 146 25.55 -5.87 2.64
N LYS A 147 24.41 -6.53 2.43
CA LYS A 147 24.12 -7.36 1.26
C LYS A 147 22.72 -7.10 0.73
N SER A 148 22.53 -7.18 -0.57
CA SER A 148 21.18 -7.26 -1.15
C SER A 148 20.59 -8.65 -0.85
N VAL A 149 19.33 -8.69 -0.44
CA VAL A 149 18.61 -9.94 -0.13
C VAL A 149 17.49 -10.23 -1.12
N LEU A 150 17.08 -9.21 -1.87
CA LEU A 150 15.99 -9.24 -2.82
C LEU A 150 16.12 -8.01 -3.73
N SER A 151 15.84 -8.15 -5.03
CA SER A 151 15.69 -7.04 -5.97
C SER A 151 14.59 -7.33 -6.99
N THR A 152 13.93 -6.28 -7.48
CA THR A 152 13.00 -6.32 -8.61
C THR A 152 13.12 -5.06 -9.43
N SER A 153 13.08 -5.18 -10.77
CA SER A 153 12.96 -4.05 -11.70
C SER A 153 11.50 -3.73 -12.07
N ALA A 154 10.55 -4.54 -11.61
CA ALA A 154 9.13 -4.38 -11.88
C ALA A 154 8.41 -3.50 -10.83
N GLY A 155 9.13 -2.55 -10.22
CA GLY A 155 8.56 -1.57 -9.33
C GLY A 155 7.92 -0.40 -10.08
N ARG A 156 6.98 0.28 -9.43
CA ARG A 156 6.33 1.50 -9.95
C ARG A 156 6.38 2.60 -8.90
N VAL A 157 6.42 3.84 -9.37
CA VAL A 157 6.30 5.06 -8.57
C VAL A 157 5.21 5.95 -9.16
N GLY A 158 5.08 7.18 -8.64
CA GLY A 158 4.13 8.17 -9.14
C GLY A 158 4.18 8.33 -10.66
N SER A 159 3.02 8.55 -11.30
CA SER A 159 2.95 8.74 -12.76
C SER A 159 3.78 9.92 -13.26
N ASN A 160 3.97 10.94 -12.42
CA ASN A 160 4.84 12.09 -12.68
C ASN A 160 6.26 11.92 -12.12
N GLY A 161 6.63 10.69 -11.76
CA GLY A 161 7.97 10.32 -11.30
C GLY A 161 8.27 10.72 -9.86
N VAL A 162 9.55 10.92 -9.58
CA VAL A 162 10.08 11.25 -8.25
C VAL A 162 10.49 12.72 -8.19
N VAL A 163 10.13 13.41 -7.10
CA VAL A 163 10.52 14.80 -6.84
C VAL A 163 11.10 14.94 -5.44
N PRO A 164 11.90 16.00 -5.15
CA PRO A 164 12.42 16.24 -3.81
C PRO A 164 11.32 16.19 -2.74
N GLY A 165 11.46 15.27 -1.78
CA GLY A 165 10.49 15.15 -0.67
C GLY A 165 10.30 16.46 0.09
N SER A 166 11.36 17.28 0.18
CA SER A 166 11.37 18.61 0.81
C SER A 166 10.51 19.66 0.10
N THR A 167 10.08 19.44 -1.14
CA THR A 167 9.24 20.37 -1.92
C THR A 167 7.99 19.71 -2.53
N ARG A 168 7.80 18.40 -2.34
CA ARG A 168 6.62 17.66 -2.82
C ARG A 168 5.32 18.26 -2.27
N ARG A 169 4.29 18.29 -3.12
CA ARG A 169 2.93 18.76 -2.81
C ARG A 169 1.91 17.64 -3.01
N GLN A 170 0.78 17.72 -2.33
CA GLN A 170 -0.35 16.81 -2.50
C GLN A 170 -0.91 16.88 -3.92
N SER A 171 -1.51 15.78 -4.40
CA SER A 171 -2.21 15.71 -5.69
C SER A 171 -1.35 16.00 -6.93
N THR A 172 -0.02 15.90 -6.82
CA THR A 172 0.91 16.06 -7.96
C THR A 172 1.27 14.76 -8.67
N TYR A 173 0.77 13.61 -8.19
CA TYR A 173 1.10 12.27 -8.72
C TYR A 173 2.61 11.95 -8.72
N THR A 174 3.35 12.53 -7.78
CA THR A 174 4.80 12.32 -7.63
C THR A 174 5.12 11.57 -6.34
N THR A 175 6.14 10.73 -6.39
CA THR A 175 6.71 10.06 -5.22
C THR A 175 7.78 10.96 -4.59
N PRO A 176 7.79 11.14 -3.26
CA PRO A 176 8.81 11.96 -2.60
C PRO A 176 10.14 11.22 -2.49
N SER A 177 11.22 11.77 -3.05
CA SER A 177 12.58 11.27 -2.78
C SER A 177 13.00 11.56 -1.34
N GLY A 178 13.97 10.82 -0.84
CA GLY A 178 14.47 10.92 0.54
C GLY A 178 14.54 9.58 1.24
N THR A 179 14.99 9.58 2.49
CA THR A 179 15.00 8.39 3.35
C THR A 179 13.93 8.49 4.43
N TYR A 180 13.06 7.49 4.53
CA TYR A 180 11.93 7.44 5.45
C TYR A 180 11.97 6.16 6.27
N THR A 181 11.47 6.22 7.51
CA THR A 181 11.28 5.01 8.32
C THR A 181 10.04 4.25 7.88
N LEU A 182 10.03 2.95 8.13
CA LEU A 182 8.87 2.06 8.00
C LEU A 182 8.51 1.58 9.41
N THR A 183 7.41 2.06 9.98
CA THR A 183 7.08 1.77 11.39
C THR A 183 5.90 0.84 11.56
N GLU A 184 5.05 0.71 10.53
CA GLU A 184 3.85 -0.11 10.57
C GLU A 184 3.43 -0.51 9.16
N GLY A 185 2.56 -1.51 9.07
CA GLY A 185 1.90 -1.91 7.84
C GLY A 185 0.40 -2.07 8.00
N PHE A 186 -0.27 -2.26 6.87
CA PHE A 186 -1.70 -2.54 6.84
C PHE A 186 -2.08 -3.33 5.60
N GLY A 187 -3.32 -3.80 5.54
CA GLY A 187 -3.89 -4.41 4.34
C GLY A 187 -5.14 -5.22 4.61
N VAL A 188 -5.83 -5.61 3.53
CA VAL A 188 -7.07 -6.40 3.61
C VAL A 188 -6.81 -7.88 3.94
N GLU A 189 -5.58 -8.34 3.70
CA GLU A 189 -5.11 -9.67 4.05
C GLU A 189 -4.32 -9.70 5.36
N ALA A 190 -3.96 -10.88 5.84
CA ALA A 190 -3.05 -11.01 6.97
C ALA A 190 -1.63 -10.56 6.56
N GLY A 191 -0.96 -9.80 7.43
CA GLY A 191 0.30 -9.14 7.08
C GLY A 191 1.45 -10.09 6.75
N GLY A 192 1.54 -11.25 7.41
CA GLY A 192 2.69 -12.16 7.25
C GLY A 192 4.01 -11.47 7.59
N THR A 193 4.00 -10.59 8.58
CA THR A 193 5.10 -9.72 9.00
C THR A 193 5.19 -9.64 10.51
N ASN A 194 6.36 -9.29 11.03
CA ASN A 194 6.55 -8.97 12.44
C ASN A 194 6.41 -7.47 12.71
N MET A 195 6.18 -6.65 11.67
CA MET A 195 5.83 -5.24 11.86
C MET A 195 4.46 -5.12 12.55
N PRO A 196 4.24 -4.08 13.37
CA PRO A 196 2.89 -3.68 13.75
C PRO A 196 2.02 -3.59 12.51
N TYR A 197 0.89 -4.29 12.51
CA TYR A 197 0.10 -4.50 11.31
C TYR A 197 -1.41 -4.41 11.59
N THR A 198 -2.08 -3.54 10.84
CA THR A 198 -3.54 -3.39 10.91
C THR A 198 -4.21 -4.10 9.74
N ARG A 199 -5.05 -5.09 10.03
CA ARG A 199 -5.93 -5.68 9.01
C ARG A 199 -7.12 -4.75 8.79
N VAL A 200 -7.12 -4.03 7.67
CA VAL A 200 -8.12 -3.00 7.39
C VAL A 200 -9.46 -3.64 6.99
N ASN A 201 -10.52 -2.92 7.31
CA ASN A 201 -11.90 -3.24 6.96
C ASN A 201 -12.63 -1.94 6.56
N SER A 202 -13.94 -1.99 6.38
CA SER A 202 -14.78 -0.86 5.94
C SER A 202 -14.84 0.35 6.88
N THR A 203 -14.23 0.28 8.07
CA THR A 203 -14.15 1.45 8.95
C THR A 203 -12.84 2.22 8.80
N HIS A 204 -11.85 1.69 8.08
CA HIS A 204 -10.50 2.26 8.07
C HIS A 204 -10.27 3.19 6.89
N TRP A 205 -9.86 4.42 7.21
CA TRP A 205 -9.52 5.46 6.25
C TRP A 205 -8.09 5.94 6.48
N TRP A 206 -7.39 6.30 5.41
CA TRP A 206 -6.21 7.15 5.52
C TRP A 206 -6.61 8.59 5.25
N VAL A 207 -6.42 9.45 6.23
CA VAL A 207 -6.93 10.81 6.18
C VAL A 207 -6.02 11.66 5.30
N GLU A 208 -6.55 12.14 4.18
CA GLU A 208 -5.86 13.03 3.25
C GLU A 208 -6.45 14.45 3.21
N ASP A 209 -7.53 14.69 3.95
CA ASP A 209 -8.14 16.00 4.13
C ASP A 209 -7.19 16.93 4.90
N SER A 210 -6.70 17.98 4.23
CA SER A 210 -5.78 18.97 4.82
C SER A 210 -6.40 19.80 5.95
N GLU A 211 -7.72 19.81 6.07
CA GLU A 211 -8.43 20.51 7.16
C GLU A 211 -8.60 19.64 8.42
N SER A 212 -8.36 18.33 8.33
CA SER A 212 -8.53 17.40 9.45
C SER A 212 -7.37 17.45 10.43
N LYS A 213 -7.67 17.33 11.73
CA LYS A 213 -6.61 17.14 12.75
C LYS A 213 -5.92 15.78 12.65
N PHE A 214 -6.50 14.85 11.90
CA PHE A 214 -5.97 13.51 11.66
C PHE A 214 -5.17 13.42 10.35
N TYR A 215 -4.90 14.54 9.68
CA TYR A 215 -4.19 14.56 8.40
C TYR A 215 -2.93 13.68 8.39
N ASN A 216 -2.82 12.84 7.35
CA ASN A 216 -1.78 11.86 7.13
C ASN A 216 -1.63 10.82 8.25
N SER A 217 -2.76 10.29 8.72
CA SER A 217 -2.83 9.16 9.63
C SER A 217 -4.00 8.22 9.29
N MET A 218 -3.92 6.97 9.75
CA MET A 218 -5.04 6.06 9.69
C MET A 218 -6.06 6.42 10.78
N HIS A 219 -7.33 6.53 10.41
CA HIS A 219 -8.42 6.81 11.36
C HIS A 219 -9.65 5.95 11.06
N SER A 220 -10.45 5.69 12.10
CA SER A 220 -11.75 5.03 11.94
C SER A 220 -12.80 6.00 11.39
N ALA A 221 -13.79 5.50 10.66
CA ALA A 221 -14.96 6.29 10.28
C ALA A 221 -15.71 6.85 11.50
N ALA A 222 -15.69 6.11 12.62
CA ALA A 222 -16.22 6.59 13.89
C ALA A 222 -15.34 7.72 14.45
N GLY A 223 -15.94 8.87 14.74
CA GLY A 223 -15.24 10.04 15.28
C GLY A 223 -14.43 10.83 14.24
N ALA A 224 -14.68 10.60 12.94
CA ALA A 224 -14.08 11.39 11.86
C ALA A 224 -14.47 12.87 11.96
N ASP A 225 -13.50 13.77 11.77
CA ASP A 225 -13.71 15.21 11.57
C ASP A 225 -13.55 15.61 10.08
N PHE A 226 -13.47 14.61 9.20
CA PHE A 226 -13.31 14.72 7.76
C PHE A 226 -14.47 14.04 7.02
N PRO A 227 -14.74 14.42 5.76
CA PRO A 227 -15.74 13.76 4.94
C PRO A 227 -15.38 12.29 4.64
N LEU A 228 -16.31 11.36 4.84
CA LEU A 228 -16.16 9.96 4.44
C LEU A 228 -16.42 9.78 2.94
N THR A 229 -15.60 10.43 2.12
CA THR A 229 -15.60 10.38 0.65
C THR A 229 -14.18 10.34 0.14
N GLU A 230 -13.96 9.62 -0.96
CA GLU A 230 -12.67 9.57 -1.67
C GLU A 230 -12.54 10.68 -2.73
N SER A 231 -13.62 11.43 -2.96
CA SER A 231 -13.69 12.46 -4.00
C SER A 231 -13.68 13.87 -3.44
N GLY A 232 -13.16 14.79 -4.24
CA GLY A 232 -13.07 16.22 -3.93
C GLY A 232 -11.80 16.59 -3.15
N ASP A 233 -11.61 17.89 -2.93
CA ASP A 233 -10.38 18.42 -2.33
C ASP A 233 -10.18 18.01 -0.86
N ARG A 234 -11.28 17.61 -0.21
CA ARG A 234 -11.31 17.10 1.17
C ARG A 234 -11.47 15.57 1.24
N GLY A 235 -11.26 14.89 0.12
CA GLY A 235 -11.32 13.44 0.06
C GLY A 235 -10.25 12.80 0.93
N SER A 236 -10.56 11.62 1.47
CA SER A 236 -9.61 10.75 2.18
C SER A 236 -9.68 9.35 1.59
N GLU A 237 -8.63 8.56 1.74
CA GLU A 237 -8.55 7.25 1.08
C GLU A 237 -9.27 6.17 1.90
N HIS A 238 -10.25 5.48 1.31
CA HIS A 238 -10.94 4.39 1.98
C HIS A 238 -10.20 3.08 1.71
N LEU A 239 -9.40 2.62 2.68
CA LEU A 239 -8.35 1.62 2.44
C LEU A 239 -8.88 0.27 1.91
N VAL A 240 -10.10 -0.12 2.27
CA VAL A 240 -10.69 -1.39 1.78
C VAL A 240 -11.08 -1.34 0.29
N ASN A 241 -11.19 -0.14 -0.31
CA ASN A 241 -11.58 0.03 -1.72
C ASN A 241 -10.45 -0.32 -2.71
N TYR A 242 -9.23 -0.59 -2.21
CA TYR A 242 -8.07 -0.95 -3.03
C TYR A 242 -7.54 -2.35 -2.69
N PRO A 243 -8.35 -3.42 -2.79
CA PRO A 243 -8.00 -4.74 -2.27
C PRO A 243 -6.79 -5.37 -2.95
N THR A 244 -6.49 -5.01 -4.21
CA THR A 244 -5.31 -5.50 -4.93
C THR A 244 -4.05 -4.81 -4.41
N GLN A 245 -4.03 -3.48 -4.44
CA GLN A 245 -2.88 -2.67 -4.03
C GLN A 245 -2.58 -2.86 -2.54
N TYR A 246 -3.63 -2.79 -1.72
CA TYR A 246 -3.57 -2.95 -0.27
C TYR A 246 -3.92 -4.36 0.18
N ALA A 247 -3.68 -5.36 -0.66
CA ALA A 247 -3.53 -6.72 -0.18
C ALA A 247 -2.55 -6.73 1.01
N LYS A 248 -1.38 -6.08 0.83
CA LYS A 248 -0.41 -5.78 1.88
C LYS A 248 0.33 -4.48 1.57
N ALA A 249 0.54 -3.65 2.58
CA ALA A 249 1.25 -2.39 2.49
C ALA A 249 2.11 -2.13 3.74
N LEU A 250 3.21 -1.38 3.55
CA LEU A 250 3.99 -0.76 4.62
C LEU A 250 3.85 0.76 4.50
N VAL A 251 3.75 1.44 5.64
CA VAL A 251 3.66 2.90 5.64
C VAL A 251 5.04 3.51 5.48
N ILE A 252 5.19 4.39 4.49
CA ILE A 252 6.38 5.22 4.30
C ILE A 252 6.16 6.50 5.09
N ASN A 253 7.01 6.77 6.08
CA ASN A 253 6.85 7.92 6.97
C ASN A 253 7.23 9.27 6.35
N PHE A 254 6.80 9.51 5.12
CA PHE A 254 6.84 10.81 4.49
C PHE A 254 5.76 11.72 5.11
N ASN A 255 6.16 12.93 5.50
CA ASN A 255 5.26 13.97 6.02
C ASN A 255 4.46 13.52 7.26
N ARG A 256 5.10 12.79 8.17
CA ARG A 256 4.50 12.32 9.43
C ARG A 256 5.28 12.83 10.64
N TRP A 257 4.54 13.29 11.66
CA TRP A 257 5.03 13.72 12.99
C TRP A 257 6.07 14.86 13.01
N PRO A 258 5.61 16.14 12.93
CA PRO A 258 4.25 16.55 12.62
C PRO A 258 3.96 16.44 11.12
N ALA A 259 2.71 16.12 10.77
CA ALA A 259 2.28 16.20 9.39
C ALA A 259 2.04 17.67 9.01
N VAL A 260 2.49 18.07 7.82
CA VAL A 260 2.25 19.40 7.26
C VAL A 260 1.17 19.27 6.17
N PRO A 261 -0.04 19.83 6.39
CA PRO A 261 -1.11 19.81 5.40
C PRO A 261 -0.68 20.30 4.01
N GLY A 262 -1.16 19.63 2.97
CA GLY A 262 -0.86 19.98 1.57
C GLY A 262 0.51 19.52 1.05
N ARG A 263 1.39 18.97 1.90
CA ARG A 263 2.63 18.28 1.46
C ARG A 263 2.38 16.88 0.93
N GLY A 264 1.16 16.39 1.10
CA GLY A 264 0.66 15.09 0.66
C GLY A 264 0.68 14.06 1.77
N ALA A 265 -0.26 13.13 1.68
CA ALA A 265 -0.48 12.03 2.60
C ALA A 265 -0.38 10.70 1.85
N GLY A 266 -0.61 9.58 2.55
CA GLY A 266 -0.93 8.29 1.92
C GLY A 266 0.21 7.70 1.09
N ILE A 267 1.47 7.85 1.54
CA ILE A 267 2.62 7.29 0.81
C ILE A 267 2.97 5.93 1.40
N PHE A 268 2.81 4.89 0.59
CA PHE A 268 2.98 3.51 1.02
C PHE A 268 3.93 2.74 0.09
N LEU A 269 4.48 1.65 0.60
CA LEU A 269 5.04 0.56 -0.20
C LEU A 269 4.00 -0.55 -0.28
N HIS A 270 3.45 -0.84 -1.47
CA HIS A 270 2.32 -1.76 -1.62
C HIS A 270 2.41 -2.67 -2.86
N VAL A 271 1.43 -3.54 -3.06
CA VAL A 271 1.37 -4.46 -4.20
C VAL A 271 1.04 -3.70 -5.50
N ASN A 272 1.67 -4.06 -6.62
CA ASN A 272 1.38 -3.47 -7.92
C ASN A 272 -0.12 -3.51 -8.26
N GLY A 273 -0.64 -2.37 -8.72
CA GLY A 273 -1.89 -2.30 -9.48
C GLY A 273 -1.63 -2.47 -10.98
N SER A 274 -2.53 -1.95 -11.80
CA SER A 274 -2.44 -2.02 -13.27
C SER A 274 -1.48 -0.99 -13.90
N GLY A 275 -0.96 -0.02 -13.13
CA GLY A 275 -0.24 1.13 -13.67
C GLY A 275 0.71 1.82 -12.70
N ALA A 276 1.02 3.09 -13.00
CA ALA A 276 1.80 3.94 -12.11
C ALA A 276 0.95 4.31 -10.88
N THR A 277 1.60 4.70 -9.80
CA THR A 277 0.90 5.08 -8.56
C THR A 277 0.54 6.57 -8.59
N ALA A 278 -0.19 7.04 -7.56
CA ALA A 278 -0.39 8.47 -7.30
C ALA A 278 0.75 9.09 -6.44
N GLY A 279 1.76 8.32 -6.07
CA GLY A 279 2.87 8.77 -5.22
C GLY A 279 3.48 7.65 -4.37
N CYS A 280 2.78 6.54 -4.18
CA CYS A 280 3.31 5.33 -3.55
C CYS A 280 4.47 4.70 -4.32
N VAL A 281 5.17 3.79 -3.65
CA VAL A 281 6.04 2.81 -4.30
C VAL A 281 5.26 1.50 -4.38
N SER A 282 5.22 0.85 -5.54
CA SER A 282 4.62 -0.48 -5.64
C SER A 282 5.58 -1.52 -6.21
N VAL A 283 5.40 -2.77 -5.80
CA VAL A 283 6.20 -3.92 -6.24
C VAL A 283 5.31 -5.12 -6.57
N PRO A 284 5.78 -6.12 -7.34
CA PRO A 284 5.02 -7.33 -7.59
C PRO A 284 4.61 -8.02 -6.29
N ARG A 285 3.44 -8.67 -6.29
CA ARG A 285 2.88 -9.34 -5.11
C ARG A 285 3.88 -10.27 -4.40
N ALA A 286 4.53 -11.15 -5.16
CA ALA A 286 5.54 -12.06 -4.62
C ALA A 286 6.73 -11.33 -3.97
N THR A 287 7.12 -10.17 -4.53
CA THR A 287 8.14 -9.31 -3.92
C THR A 287 7.64 -8.71 -2.62
N MET A 288 6.41 -8.18 -2.59
CA MET A 288 5.81 -7.61 -1.38
C MET A 288 5.74 -8.67 -0.26
N ASP A 289 5.31 -9.89 -0.56
CA ASP A 289 5.25 -10.98 0.43
C ASP A 289 6.63 -11.32 1.02
N ARG A 290 7.68 -11.28 0.20
CA ARG A 290 9.07 -11.45 0.66
C ARG A 290 9.55 -10.26 1.50
N ILE A 291 9.16 -9.04 1.16
CA ILE A 291 9.47 -7.85 1.98
C ILE A 291 8.78 -7.96 3.34
N MET A 292 7.48 -8.30 3.36
CA MET A 292 6.68 -8.39 4.60
C MET A 292 7.25 -9.43 5.58
N SER A 293 7.64 -10.60 5.09
CA SER A 293 8.27 -11.65 5.91
C SER A 293 9.68 -11.28 6.38
N TRP A 294 10.42 -10.50 5.58
CA TRP A 294 11.78 -10.10 5.90
C TRP A 294 11.86 -8.92 6.87
N VAL A 295 10.99 -7.93 6.74
CA VAL A 295 11.06 -6.67 7.50
C VAL A 295 10.75 -6.89 8.98
N GLN A 296 11.52 -6.25 9.86
CA GLN A 296 11.45 -6.44 11.31
C GLN A 296 11.53 -5.10 12.05
N PRO A 297 10.69 -4.82 13.06
CA PRO A 297 10.73 -3.56 13.80
C PRO A 297 12.10 -3.26 14.43
N GLY A 298 12.70 -4.27 15.05
CA GLY A 298 13.99 -4.14 15.73
C GLY A 298 15.18 -3.89 14.79
N ALA A 299 14.99 -4.05 13.47
CA ALA A 299 16.01 -3.72 12.47
C ALA A 299 15.94 -2.26 12.01
N HIS A 300 15.02 -1.47 12.57
CA HIS A 300 14.77 -0.06 12.25
C HIS A 300 14.68 0.18 10.72
N PRO A 301 13.76 -0.50 10.02
CA PRO A 301 13.75 -0.54 8.58
C PRO A 301 13.51 0.85 7.99
N ARG A 302 14.27 1.17 6.94
CA ARG A 302 14.17 2.42 6.17
C ARG A 302 13.90 2.15 4.71
N ILE A 303 13.23 3.08 4.05
CA ILE A 303 13.12 3.13 2.60
C ILE A 303 13.75 4.42 2.08
N ALA A 304 14.65 4.31 1.11
CA ALA A 304 15.29 5.42 0.44
C ALA A 304 14.85 5.47 -1.03
N ILE A 305 14.41 6.63 -1.49
CA ILE A 305 13.80 6.82 -2.80
C ILE A 305 14.58 7.89 -3.57
N GLY A 306 14.90 7.64 -4.83
CA GLY A 306 15.63 8.56 -5.72
C GLY A 306 15.54 8.22 -7.19
#